data_AF-A0A939IXJ9-F1
#
_entry.id   AF-A0A939IXJ9-F1
#
_cell.length_a   1.000
_cell.length_b   1.000
_cell.length_c   1.000
_cell.angle_alpha   90.00
_cell.angle_beta   90.00
_cell.angle_gamma   90.00
#
_symmetry.space_group_name_H-M   'P 1'
#
loop_
_entity.id
_entity.type
_entity.pdbx_description
1 polymer ?
#
loop_
_entity_poly.entity_id
_entity_poly.type
_entity_poly.pdbx_seq_one_letter_code
_entity_poly.pdbx_strand_id
1 'polypeptide(L)'
;MLLHVASHNPKKLAELNRLLQAEGITGIELVSSEDLLGYPEPVEDGRTFADNALIKARAGAKATGITTLADDSGLAVDELGGMPGVLSARWCGRHGDDAKNNELLLAQMADVPVGRRGAEFVSVCAIVTPDGEEWLEKGVWRGRIVKKPVGDNGFGYDPLFIAQEEDDRTDGTDERPKTSAEMTPEEKDSLSHRHRALSALLPVLRELADRAEQQGTSITQEKASALAIDLAGIDDDTEDNTDPAPAGDGDSRDEKKKKKNRNK
;
A
#
# COMPACT_ATOMS: atom_id res chain seq x y z
N MET A 1 11.34 20.13 -5.52
CA MET A 1 10.14 19.82 -4.72
C MET A 1 10.42 18.69 -3.76
N LEU A 2 9.71 18.66 -2.64
CA LEU A 2 9.66 17.48 -1.78
C LEU A 2 8.62 16.50 -2.33
N LEU A 3 8.91 15.21 -2.25
CA LEU A 3 7.97 14.14 -2.50
C LEU A 3 7.93 13.25 -1.26
N HIS A 4 6.79 13.26 -0.58
CA HIS A 4 6.57 12.38 0.54
C HIS A 4 6.19 10.97 0.05
N VAL A 5 6.87 9.95 0.54
CA VAL A 5 6.57 8.54 0.25
C VAL A 5 5.84 7.95 1.45
N ALA A 6 4.53 7.73 1.32
CA ALA A 6 3.64 7.22 2.36
C ALA A 6 3.88 5.71 2.62
N SER A 7 5.01 5.41 3.23
CA SER A 7 5.47 4.04 3.49
C SER A 7 6.53 4.03 4.60
N HIS A 8 6.35 3.13 5.57
CA HIS A 8 7.35 2.79 6.59
C HIS A 8 8.42 1.80 6.11
N ASN A 9 8.35 1.35 4.86
CA ASN A 9 9.35 0.44 4.30
C ASN A 9 10.49 1.22 3.62
N PRO A 10 11.70 1.30 4.22
CA PRO A 10 12.81 2.08 3.67
C PRO A 10 13.29 1.56 2.30
N LYS A 11 13.03 0.28 2.00
CA LYS A 11 13.37 -0.30 0.69
C LYS A 11 12.58 0.36 -0.44
N LYS A 12 11.33 0.80 -0.21
CA LYS A 12 10.52 1.47 -1.24
C LYS A 12 11.10 2.83 -1.61
N LEU A 13 11.58 3.59 -0.64
CA LEU A 13 12.25 4.87 -0.90
C LEU A 13 13.54 4.67 -1.68
N ALA A 14 14.35 3.67 -1.30
CA ALA A 14 15.59 3.34 -1.99
C ALA A 14 15.36 2.86 -3.44
N GLU A 15 14.28 2.13 -3.69
CA GLU A 15 13.85 1.72 -5.04
C GLU A 15 13.45 2.95 -5.88
N LEU A 16 12.58 3.81 -5.38
CA LEU A 16 12.18 5.04 -6.09
C LEU A 16 13.38 5.96 -6.37
N ASN A 17 14.27 6.15 -5.40
CA ASN A 17 15.45 6.98 -5.58
C ASN A 17 16.36 6.46 -6.71
N ARG A 18 16.56 5.13 -6.78
CA ARG A 18 17.33 4.51 -7.86
C ARG A 18 16.68 4.73 -9.22
N LEU A 19 15.35 4.65 -9.32
CA LEU A 19 14.62 4.90 -10.57
C LEU A 19 14.75 6.35 -11.02
N LEU A 20 14.56 7.31 -10.11
CA LEU A 20 14.74 8.73 -10.41
C LEU A 20 16.15 9.03 -10.94
N GLN A 21 17.18 8.44 -10.30
CA GLN A 21 18.57 8.59 -10.74
C GLN A 21 18.84 7.95 -12.10
N ALA A 22 18.35 6.74 -12.34
CA ALA A 22 18.52 6.03 -13.61
C ALA A 22 17.91 6.80 -14.79
N GLU A 23 16.80 7.50 -14.54
CA GLU A 23 16.03 8.25 -15.56
C GLU A 23 16.40 9.74 -15.61
N GLY A 24 17.45 10.13 -14.87
CA GLY A 24 17.98 11.49 -14.85
C GLY A 24 16.98 12.54 -14.35
N ILE A 25 15.99 12.13 -13.53
CA ILE A 25 15.01 13.05 -12.95
C ILE A 25 15.66 13.71 -11.73
N THR A 26 15.83 15.02 -11.81
CA THR A 26 16.39 15.86 -10.75
C THR A 26 15.30 16.74 -10.13
N GLY A 27 15.64 17.50 -9.08
CA GLY A 27 14.69 18.43 -8.46
C GLY A 27 13.62 17.78 -7.57
N ILE A 28 13.75 16.48 -7.27
CA ILE A 28 12.89 15.76 -6.32
C ILE A 28 13.74 15.34 -5.11
N GLU A 29 13.29 15.71 -3.92
CA GLU A 29 13.84 15.26 -2.65
C GLU A 29 12.80 14.36 -1.97
N LEU A 30 13.18 13.10 -1.71
CA LEU A 30 12.28 12.13 -1.10
C LEU A 30 12.25 12.29 0.43
N VAL A 31 11.06 12.27 1.00
CA VAL A 31 10.83 12.33 2.44
C VAL A 31 10.02 11.11 2.88
N SER A 32 10.45 10.41 3.91
CA SER A 32 9.71 9.24 4.45
C SER A 32 8.61 9.67 5.41
N SER A 33 7.69 8.75 5.71
CA SER A 33 6.70 8.97 6.77
C SER A 33 7.32 9.04 8.18
N GLU A 34 8.54 8.51 8.38
CA GLU A 34 9.30 8.65 9.63
C GLU A 34 9.91 10.05 9.78
N ASP A 35 10.23 10.72 8.68
CA ASP A 35 10.83 12.06 8.67
C ASP A 35 9.79 13.18 8.91
N LEU A 36 8.51 12.89 8.66
CA LEU A 36 7.38 13.77 8.96
C LEU A 36 6.85 13.41 10.35
N LEU A 37 6.31 14.36 11.12
CA LEU A 37 5.90 14.23 12.53
C LEU A 37 4.81 13.17 12.85
N GLY A 38 4.62 12.14 12.01
CA GLY A 38 3.74 11.01 12.26
C GLY A 38 2.28 11.43 12.27
N TYR A 39 1.74 11.79 11.10
CA TYR A 39 0.30 11.93 10.97
C TYR A 39 -0.36 10.54 11.11
N PRO A 40 -1.60 10.45 11.63
CA PRO A 40 -2.26 9.15 11.83
C PRO A 40 -2.36 8.36 10.52
N GLU A 41 -1.93 7.10 10.56
CA GLU A 41 -2.09 6.18 9.42
C GLU A 41 -3.59 6.02 9.09
N PRO A 42 -4.00 6.24 7.83
CA PRO A 42 -5.39 6.09 7.46
C PRO A 42 -5.81 4.62 7.51
N VAL A 43 -7.09 4.38 7.80
CA VAL A 43 -7.65 3.03 7.71
C VAL A 43 -7.77 2.62 6.24
N GLU A 44 -7.08 1.55 5.85
CA GLU A 44 -7.17 0.94 4.51
C GLU A 44 -8.42 0.04 4.40
N ASP A 45 -9.60 0.64 4.24
CA ASP A 45 -10.88 -0.05 4.07
C ASP A 45 -11.36 -0.14 2.61
N GLY A 46 -10.48 0.20 1.67
CA GLY A 46 -10.71 0.13 0.23
C GLY A 46 -10.95 -1.30 -0.26
N ARG A 47 -11.68 -1.42 -1.37
CA ARG A 47 -12.01 -2.72 -1.98
C ARG A 47 -10.97 -3.16 -3.01
N THR A 48 -10.16 -2.23 -3.49
CA THR A 48 -9.14 -2.44 -4.52
C THR A 48 -7.80 -1.84 -4.09
N PHE A 49 -6.71 -2.29 -4.72
CA PHE A 49 -5.38 -1.70 -4.50
C PHE A 49 -5.37 -0.20 -4.82
N ALA A 50 -6.13 0.22 -5.83
CA ALA A 50 -6.30 1.62 -6.20
C ALA A 50 -6.94 2.45 -5.07
N ASP A 51 -8.00 1.93 -4.46
CA ASP A 51 -8.68 2.61 -3.35
C ASP A 51 -7.70 2.84 -2.18
N ASN A 52 -6.97 1.79 -1.78
CA ASN A 52 -6.02 1.88 -0.67
C ASN A 52 -4.83 2.79 -0.97
N ALA A 53 -4.29 2.73 -2.20
CA ALA A 53 -3.20 3.62 -2.61
C ALA A 53 -3.65 5.09 -2.56
N LEU A 54 -4.85 5.40 -3.06
CA LEU A 54 -5.41 6.75 -3.02
C LEU A 54 -5.74 7.20 -1.59
N ILE A 55 -6.30 6.32 -0.74
CA ILE A 55 -6.54 6.62 0.68
C ILE A 55 -5.26 7.09 1.36
N LYS A 56 -4.17 6.34 1.18
CA LYS A 56 -2.84 6.69 1.72
C LYS A 56 -2.30 7.99 1.14
N ALA A 57 -2.32 8.14 -0.18
CA ALA A 57 -1.75 9.33 -0.84
C ALA A 57 -2.51 10.61 -0.47
N ARG A 58 -3.85 10.57 -0.46
CA ARG A 58 -4.69 11.70 -0.02
C ARG A 58 -4.45 12.06 1.43
N ALA A 59 -4.36 11.08 2.32
CA ALA A 59 -4.11 11.31 3.73
C ALA A 59 -2.77 12.01 3.94
N GLY A 60 -1.69 11.50 3.31
CA GLY A 60 -0.37 12.12 3.39
C GLY A 60 -0.33 13.53 2.79
N ALA A 61 -0.92 13.74 1.61
CA ALA A 61 -0.93 15.06 0.98
C ALA A 61 -1.69 16.10 1.82
N LYS A 62 -2.86 15.71 2.34
CA LYS A 62 -3.66 16.57 3.21
C LYS A 62 -2.95 16.89 4.53
N ALA A 63 -2.34 15.90 5.16
CA ALA A 63 -1.71 16.07 6.47
C ALA A 63 -0.42 16.88 6.41
N THR A 64 0.32 16.80 5.30
CA THR A 64 1.69 17.34 5.22
C THR A 64 1.78 18.59 4.35
N GLY A 65 0.81 18.83 3.47
CA GLY A 65 0.90 19.85 2.43
C GLY A 65 1.98 19.54 1.37
N ILE A 66 2.46 18.31 1.32
CA ILE A 66 3.49 17.84 0.37
C ILE A 66 2.86 16.85 -0.60
N THR A 67 3.22 16.94 -1.89
CA THR A 67 2.87 15.91 -2.87
C THR A 67 3.27 14.54 -2.35
N THR A 68 2.31 13.61 -2.31
CA THR A 68 2.50 12.32 -1.67
C THR A 68 2.35 11.20 -2.69
N LEU A 69 3.32 10.29 -2.70
CA LEU A 69 3.26 9.00 -3.39
C LEU A 69 2.93 7.90 -2.39
N ALA A 70 1.96 7.05 -2.72
CA ALA A 70 1.64 5.84 -1.96
C ALA A 70 1.57 4.60 -2.86
N ASP A 71 1.82 3.43 -2.28
CA ASP A 71 1.78 2.13 -2.97
C ASP A 71 0.89 1.15 -2.18
N ASP A 72 -0.01 0.47 -2.89
CA ASP A 72 -0.70 -0.71 -2.39
C ASP A 72 -0.43 -1.92 -3.29
N SER A 73 0.02 -3.03 -2.70
CA SER A 73 0.47 -4.19 -3.45
C SER A 73 0.04 -5.50 -2.82
N GLY A 74 -0.04 -6.54 -3.66
CA GLY A 74 -0.44 -7.87 -3.23
C GLY A 74 -0.35 -8.91 -4.34
N LEU A 75 -0.65 -10.15 -3.96
CA LEU A 75 -0.72 -11.29 -4.85
C LEU A 75 -2.18 -11.54 -5.26
N ALA A 76 -2.43 -11.71 -6.56
CA ALA A 76 -3.69 -12.17 -7.10
C ALA A 76 -3.50 -13.54 -7.74
N VAL A 77 -4.25 -14.55 -7.30
CA VAL A 77 -4.19 -15.92 -7.81
C VAL A 77 -5.44 -16.22 -8.61
N ASP A 78 -5.27 -16.66 -9.86
CA ASP A 78 -6.38 -16.87 -10.80
C ASP A 78 -7.41 -17.87 -10.24
N GLU A 79 -6.91 -18.99 -9.72
CA GLU A 79 -7.72 -20.09 -9.19
C GLU A 79 -8.52 -19.69 -7.94
N LEU A 80 -8.08 -18.63 -7.24
CA LEU A 80 -8.77 -18.07 -6.09
C LEU A 80 -9.58 -16.82 -6.45
N GLY A 81 -9.86 -16.60 -7.74
CA GLY A 81 -10.63 -15.46 -8.22
C GLY A 81 -9.96 -14.11 -7.97
N GLY A 82 -8.63 -14.07 -7.97
CA GLY A 82 -7.83 -12.86 -7.69
C GLY A 82 -7.50 -12.64 -6.22
N MET A 83 -7.93 -13.52 -5.32
CA MET A 83 -7.48 -13.51 -3.92
C MET A 83 -6.05 -14.08 -3.81
N PRO A 84 -5.24 -13.71 -2.78
CA PRO A 84 -5.57 -12.88 -1.61
C PRO A 84 -5.89 -11.40 -1.89
N GLY A 85 -5.42 -10.83 -2.99
CA GLY A 85 -5.69 -9.43 -3.36
C GLY A 85 -5.23 -8.44 -2.28
N VAL A 86 -6.06 -7.45 -1.96
CA VAL A 86 -5.80 -6.46 -0.89
C VAL A 86 -5.64 -7.08 0.51
N LEU A 87 -6.01 -8.34 0.69
CA LEU A 87 -5.81 -9.07 1.96
C LEU A 87 -4.46 -9.79 2.04
N SER A 88 -3.58 -9.60 1.04
CA SER A 88 -2.31 -10.34 0.92
C SER A 88 -1.46 -10.36 2.19
N ALA A 89 -1.32 -9.23 2.89
CA ALA A 89 -0.53 -9.15 4.12
C ALA A 89 -1.16 -9.88 5.32
N ARG A 90 -2.46 -10.18 5.25
CA ARG A 90 -3.27 -10.76 6.33
C ARG A 90 -4.08 -11.98 5.88
N TRP A 91 -3.59 -12.69 4.88
CA TRP A 91 -4.34 -13.80 4.25
C TRP A 91 -4.67 -14.92 5.24
N CYS A 92 -3.74 -15.23 6.15
CA CYS A 92 -3.95 -16.18 7.23
C CYS A 92 -4.81 -15.63 8.40
N GLY A 93 -5.35 -14.42 8.28
CA GLY A 93 -6.09 -13.72 9.32
C GLY A 93 -5.22 -12.90 10.28
N ARG A 94 -3.88 -12.96 10.12
CA ARG A 94 -2.92 -12.18 10.90
C ARG A 94 -2.02 -11.36 9.99
N HIS A 95 -1.90 -10.06 10.27
CA HIS A 95 -1.03 -9.18 9.50
C HIS A 95 0.45 -9.54 9.72
N GLY A 96 1.22 -9.60 8.62
CA GLY A 96 2.67 -9.74 8.64
C GLY A 96 3.23 -11.15 8.90
N ASP A 97 2.38 -12.18 8.98
CA ASP A 97 2.82 -13.58 9.14
C ASP A 97 2.97 -14.26 7.77
N ASP A 98 4.05 -13.90 7.07
CA ASP A 98 4.32 -14.37 5.69
C ASP A 98 4.38 -15.91 5.59
N ALA A 99 4.96 -16.57 6.60
CA ALA A 99 5.03 -18.03 6.63
C ALA A 99 3.63 -18.66 6.68
N LYS A 100 2.73 -18.14 7.52
CA LYS A 100 1.35 -18.63 7.62
C LYS A 100 0.51 -18.26 6.41
N ASN A 101 0.74 -17.10 5.81
CA ASN A 101 0.13 -16.70 4.54
C ASN A 101 0.49 -17.70 3.43
N ASN A 102 1.78 -18.06 3.32
CA ASN A 102 2.29 -19.03 2.36
C ASN A 102 1.76 -20.45 2.60
N GLU A 103 1.72 -20.90 3.87
CA GLU A 103 1.16 -22.20 4.24
C GLU A 103 -0.30 -22.33 3.85
N LEU A 104 -1.13 -21.31 4.17
CA LEU A 104 -2.55 -21.30 3.82
C LEU A 104 -2.75 -21.34 2.30
N LEU A 105 -2.02 -20.50 1.55
CA LEU A 105 -2.12 -20.46 0.10
C LEU A 105 -1.78 -21.83 -0.53
N LEU A 106 -0.68 -22.45 -0.11
CA LEU A 106 -0.27 -23.75 -0.62
C LEU A 106 -1.29 -24.85 -0.27
N ALA A 107 -1.87 -24.82 0.94
CA ALA A 107 -2.91 -25.76 1.34
C ALA A 107 -4.17 -25.63 0.48
N GLN A 108 -4.63 -24.40 0.21
CA GLN A 108 -5.78 -24.13 -0.66
C GLN A 108 -5.53 -24.59 -2.10
N MET A 109 -4.28 -24.54 -2.56
CA MET A 109 -3.90 -24.91 -3.92
C MET A 109 -3.37 -26.35 -4.04
N ALA A 110 -3.46 -27.21 -3.02
CA ALA A 110 -2.76 -28.50 -2.97
C ALA A 110 -3.04 -29.40 -4.19
N ASP A 111 -4.31 -29.48 -4.60
CA ASP A 111 -4.79 -30.32 -5.70
C ASP A 111 -4.88 -29.59 -7.05
N VAL A 112 -4.50 -28.30 -7.10
CA VAL A 112 -4.56 -27.50 -8.33
C VAL A 112 -3.44 -27.94 -9.29
N PRO A 113 -3.78 -28.38 -10.51
CA PRO A 113 -2.78 -28.85 -11.48
C PRO A 113 -1.88 -27.71 -11.94
N VAL A 114 -0.64 -28.02 -12.36
CA VAL A 114 0.40 -27.03 -12.70
C VAL A 114 -0.10 -25.97 -13.69
N GLY A 115 -0.84 -26.37 -14.73
CA GLY A 115 -1.38 -25.45 -15.75
C GLY A 115 -2.49 -24.50 -15.28
N ARG A 116 -2.91 -24.57 -14.01
CA ARG A 116 -3.95 -23.72 -13.40
C ARG A 116 -3.44 -22.89 -12.22
N ARG A 117 -2.12 -22.80 -12.04
CA ARG A 117 -1.51 -22.08 -10.91
C ARG A 117 -1.11 -20.65 -11.25
N GLY A 118 -1.77 -20.05 -12.25
CA GLY A 118 -1.51 -18.68 -12.67
C GLY A 118 -1.72 -17.69 -11.53
N ALA A 119 -0.83 -16.72 -11.43
CA ALA A 119 -0.89 -15.66 -10.45
C ALA A 119 -0.19 -14.41 -10.97
N GLU A 120 -0.44 -13.28 -10.32
CA GLU A 120 0.28 -12.04 -10.57
C GLU A 120 0.53 -11.31 -9.27
N PHE A 121 1.72 -10.71 -9.15
CA PHE A 121 1.87 -9.61 -8.23
C PHE A 121 1.33 -8.34 -8.87
N VAL A 122 0.59 -7.57 -8.08
CA VAL A 122 0.01 -6.28 -8.47
C VAL A 122 0.55 -5.22 -7.53
N SER A 123 0.98 -4.09 -8.08
CA SER A 123 1.22 -2.85 -7.34
C SER A 123 0.40 -1.75 -8.02
N VAL A 124 -0.28 -0.96 -7.22
CA VAL A 124 -0.88 0.30 -7.66
C VAL A 124 -0.20 1.41 -6.90
N CYS A 125 0.41 2.33 -7.64
CA CYS A 125 1.03 3.53 -7.09
C CYS A 125 0.15 4.74 -7.40
N ALA A 126 -0.08 5.56 -6.39
CA ALA A 126 -0.85 6.80 -6.49
C ALA A 126 0.04 7.99 -6.16
N ILE A 127 -0.09 9.08 -6.91
CA ILE A 127 0.45 10.40 -6.57
C ILE A 127 -0.72 11.33 -6.33
N VAL A 128 -0.69 12.07 -5.23
CA VAL A 128 -1.68 13.11 -4.91
C VAL A 128 -0.95 14.39 -4.52
N THR A 129 -1.29 15.50 -5.17
CA THR A 129 -0.75 16.82 -4.83
C THR A 129 -1.61 17.53 -3.77
N PRO A 130 -1.09 18.56 -3.08
CA PRO A 130 -1.85 19.30 -2.07
C PRO A 130 -3.09 20.03 -2.61
N ASP A 131 -3.08 20.40 -3.89
CA ASP A 131 -4.21 20.99 -4.62
C ASP A 131 -5.21 19.95 -5.16
N GLY A 132 -4.93 18.66 -4.97
CA GLY A 132 -5.86 17.56 -5.23
C GLY A 132 -5.79 16.96 -6.62
N GLU A 133 -4.73 17.22 -7.41
CA GLU A 133 -4.47 16.46 -8.62
C GLU A 133 -4.04 15.02 -8.25
N GLU A 134 -4.55 14.04 -8.99
CA GLU A 134 -4.33 12.61 -8.69
C GLU A 134 -3.88 11.85 -9.93
N TRP A 135 -2.87 11.02 -9.77
CA TRP A 135 -2.41 10.07 -10.78
C TRP A 135 -2.33 8.69 -10.17
N LEU A 136 -2.62 7.69 -10.97
CA LEU A 136 -2.70 6.31 -10.54
C LEU A 136 -2.18 5.40 -11.64
N GLU A 137 -1.19 4.57 -11.32
CA GLU A 137 -0.65 3.60 -12.25
C GLU A 137 -0.60 2.21 -11.64
N LYS A 138 -0.87 1.20 -12.47
CA LYS A 138 -0.87 -0.21 -12.09
C LYS A 138 0.29 -0.93 -12.75
N GLY A 139 1.15 -1.53 -11.95
CA GLY A 139 2.13 -2.50 -12.39
C GLY A 139 1.69 -3.93 -12.10
N VAL A 140 1.88 -4.81 -13.08
CA VAL A 140 1.54 -6.24 -12.98
C VAL A 140 2.77 -7.05 -13.32
N TRP A 141 3.12 -8.00 -12.46
CA TRP A 141 4.14 -9.01 -12.72
C TRP A 141 3.48 -10.38 -12.77
N ARG A 142 3.35 -10.91 -13.99
CA ARG A 142 2.63 -12.14 -14.26
C ARG A 142 3.52 -13.35 -14.04
N GLY A 143 2.93 -14.45 -13.56
CA GLY A 143 3.66 -15.67 -13.27
C GLY A 143 2.76 -16.79 -12.76
N ARG A 144 3.33 -17.64 -11.91
CA ARG A 144 2.64 -18.82 -11.35
C ARG A 144 3.15 -19.22 -9.97
N ILE A 145 2.30 -19.94 -9.25
CA ILE A 145 2.59 -20.43 -7.90
C ILE A 145 3.22 -21.82 -7.92
N VAL A 146 4.35 -22.00 -7.21
CA VAL A 146 4.99 -23.32 -7.03
C VAL A 146 4.25 -24.18 -6.00
N LYS A 147 4.65 -25.46 -5.86
CA LYS A 147 4.03 -26.38 -4.88
C LYS A 147 4.67 -26.35 -3.50
N LYS A 148 5.88 -25.79 -3.39
CA LYS A 148 6.68 -25.69 -2.17
C LYS A 148 7.52 -24.43 -2.24
N PRO A 149 7.78 -23.74 -1.12
CA PRO A 149 8.65 -22.58 -1.12
C PRO A 149 10.07 -22.96 -1.52
N VAL A 150 10.71 -22.09 -2.32
CA VAL A 150 12.11 -22.20 -2.73
C VAL A 150 12.73 -20.81 -2.67
N GLY A 151 13.99 -20.70 -2.23
CA GLY A 151 14.70 -19.43 -2.10
C GLY A 151 14.52 -18.76 -0.74
N ASP A 152 15.52 -17.95 -0.38
CA ASP A 152 15.63 -17.29 0.93
C ASP A 152 15.65 -15.76 0.83
N ASN A 153 15.70 -15.20 -0.39
CA ASN A 153 15.66 -13.75 -0.59
C ASN A 153 14.21 -13.23 -0.59
N GLY A 154 14.06 -11.93 -0.44
CA GLY A 154 12.76 -11.27 -0.55
C GLY A 154 11.89 -11.40 0.70
N PHE A 155 10.57 -11.36 0.52
CA PHE A 155 9.56 -11.40 1.59
C PHE A 155 8.19 -11.83 1.04
N GLY A 156 7.20 -12.04 1.92
CA GLY A 156 5.84 -12.39 1.52
C GLY A 156 5.78 -13.67 0.69
N TYR A 157 5.19 -13.56 -0.49
CA TYR A 157 4.94 -14.68 -1.41
C TYR A 157 6.09 -14.92 -2.40
N ASP A 158 7.22 -14.20 -2.29
CA ASP A 158 8.36 -14.37 -3.21
C ASP A 158 8.85 -15.82 -3.34
N PRO A 159 8.93 -16.64 -2.27
CA PRO A 159 9.36 -18.04 -2.38
C PRO A 159 8.36 -18.93 -3.11
N LEU A 160 7.14 -18.43 -3.35
CA LEU A 160 6.06 -19.16 -4.00
C LEU A 160 5.85 -18.75 -5.46
N PHE A 161 6.46 -17.66 -5.92
CA PHE A 161 6.14 -17.06 -7.21
C PHE A 161 7.28 -17.24 -8.22
N ILE A 162 6.95 -17.78 -9.40
CA ILE A 162 7.82 -17.81 -10.57
C ILE A 162 7.26 -16.82 -11.59
N ALA A 163 8.10 -15.89 -12.02
CA ALA A 163 7.78 -14.91 -13.05
C ALA A 163 7.67 -15.56 -14.44
N GLN A 164 6.80 -15.04 -15.31
CA GLN A 164 6.70 -15.52 -16.69
C GLN A 164 8.04 -15.40 -17.43
N GLU A 165 8.79 -14.33 -17.15
CA GLU A 165 10.13 -14.11 -17.73
C GLU A 165 11.10 -15.25 -17.39
N GLU A 166 10.94 -15.91 -16.24
CA GLU A 166 11.77 -17.06 -15.86
C GLU A 166 11.37 -18.35 -16.59
N ASP A 167 10.06 -18.54 -16.82
CA ASP A 167 9.58 -19.63 -17.66
C ASP A 167 10.11 -19.43 -19.10
N ASP A 168 9.99 -18.23 -19.65
CA ASP A 168 10.46 -17.89 -20.99
C ASP A 168 11.99 -18.01 -21.11
N ARG A 169 12.74 -17.61 -20.08
CA ARG A 169 14.21 -17.71 -20.03
C ARG A 169 14.70 -19.15 -20.08
N THR A 170 13.93 -20.07 -19.51
CA THR A 170 14.34 -21.48 -19.36
C THR A 170 13.73 -22.41 -20.40
N ASP A 171 12.82 -21.91 -21.23
CA ASP A 171 12.23 -22.67 -22.33
C ASP A 171 13.30 -23.19 -23.30
N GLY A 172 13.24 -24.49 -23.57
CA GLY A 172 14.24 -25.19 -24.42
C GLY A 172 15.63 -25.37 -23.80
N THR A 173 15.81 -25.10 -22.50
CA THR A 173 17.09 -25.28 -21.78
C THR A 173 17.00 -26.38 -20.71
N ASP A 174 18.15 -26.83 -20.19
CA ASP A 174 18.23 -27.74 -19.03
C ASP A 174 18.11 -27.00 -17.68
N GLU A 175 18.01 -25.67 -17.70
CA GLU A 175 17.84 -24.87 -16.49
C GLU A 175 16.40 -24.94 -15.97
N ARG A 176 16.22 -24.68 -14.66
CA ARG A 176 14.89 -24.51 -14.08
C ARG A 176 14.58 -23.03 -13.89
N PRO A 177 13.31 -22.63 -13.97
CA PRO A 177 12.90 -21.28 -13.62
C PRO A 177 13.15 -21.02 -12.13
N LYS A 178 13.61 -19.81 -11.81
CA LYS A 178 13.81 -19.34 -10.44
C LYS A 178 12.52 -18.77 -9.88
N THR A 179 12.30 -18.96 -8.58
CA THR A 179 11.30 -18.15 -7.85
C THR A 179 11.83 -16.74 -7.63
N SER A 180 10.97 -15.78 -7.33
CA SER A 180 11.38 -14.41 -6.98
C SER A 180 12.29 -14.35 -5.74
N ALA A 181 12.20 -15.34 -4.84
CA ALA A 181 13.10 -15.45 -3.69
C ALA A 181 14.49 -16.04 -4.02
N GLU A 182 14.71 -16.46 -5.26
CA GLU A 182 16.01 -16.92 -5.76
C GLU A 182 16.69 -15.91 -6.67
N MET A 183 15.98 -14.84 -7.04
CA MET A 183 16.53 -13.70 -7.75
C MET A 183 17.39 -12.84 -6.82
N THR A 184 18.38 -12.14 -7.38
CA THR A 184 19.05 -11.08 -6.64
C THR A 184 18.10 -9.89 -6.45
N PRO A 185 18.33 -9.01 -5.46
CA PRO A 185 17.55 -7.79 -5.32
C PRO A 185 17.49 -6.96 -6.60
N GLU A 186 18.61 -6.84 -7.32
CA GLU A 186 18.71 -6.06 -8.56
C GLU A 186 17.89 -6.69 -9.70
N GLU A 187 17.97 -8.01 -9.88
CA GLU A 187 17.15 -8.73 -10.85
C GLU A 187 15.66 -8.51 -10.55
N LYS A 188 15.25 -8.70 -9.30
CA LYS A 188 13.85 -8.53 -8.87
C LYS A 188 13.36 -7.10 -9.09
N ASP A 189 14.13 -6.11 -8.64
CA ASP A 189 13.78 -4.69 -8.73
C ASP A 189 13.64 -4.23 -10.19
N SER A 190 14.31 -4.87 -11.15
CA SER A 190 14.20 -4.51 -12.57
C SER A 190 12.94 -5.07 -13.26
N LEU A 191 12.34 -6.13 -12.71
CA LEU A 191 11.24 -6.86 -13.35
C LEU A 191 9.90 -6.70 -12.62
N SER A 192 9.93 -6.30 -11.35
CA SER A 192 8.78 -6.40 -10.46
C SER A 192 7.59 -5.53 -10.86
N HIS A 193 6.43 -5.89 -10.32
CA HIS A 193 5.19 -5.14 -10.39
C HIS A 193 5.35 -3.70 -9.88
N ARG A 194 6.12 -3.48 -8.81
CA ARG A 194 6.35 -2.13 -8.27
C ARG A 194 7.20 -1.29 -9.20
N HIS A 195 8.28 -1.86 -9.74
CA HIS A 195 9.09 -1.21 -10.77
C HIS A 195 8.22 -0.74 -11.94
N ARG A 196 7.36 -1.62 -12.46
CA ARG A 196 6.44 -1.28 -13.55
C ARG A 196 5.51 -0.12 -13.20
N ALA A 197 4.92 -0.13 -11.99
CA ALA A 197 4.02 0.92 -11.53
C ALA A 197 4.75 2.27 -11.36
N LEU A 198 5.92 2.26 -10.70
CA LEU A 198 6.73 3.46 -10.48
C LEU A 198 7.27 4.02 -11.79
N SER A 199 7.76 3.16 -12.69
CA SER A 199 8.25 3.57 -14.01
C SER A 199 7.16 4.26 -14.84
N ALA A 200 5.91 3.80 -14.74
CA ALA A 200 4.77 4.45 -15.40
C ALA A 200 4.46 5.86 -14.84
N LEU A 201 4.80 6.13 -13.57
CA LEU A 201 4.61 7.45 -12.93
C LEU A 201 5.79 8.41 -13.13
N LEU A 202 6.92 7.97 -13.67
CA LEU A 202 8.09 8.83 -13.87
C LEU A 202 7.81 10.07 -14.74
N PRO A 203 7.01 10.01 -15.83
CA PRO A 203 6.66 11.21 -16.59
C PRO A 203 5.92 12.23 -15.75
N VAL A 204 5.01 11.79 -14.86
CA VAL A 204 4.27 12.65 -13.93
C VAL A 204 5.22 13.30 -12.94
N LEU A 205 6.14 12.52 -12.36
CA LEU A 205 7.12 13.04 -11.40
C LEU A 205 8.04 14.09 -12.04
N ARG A 206 8.47 13.87 -13.29
CA ARG A 206 9.25 14.86 -14.05
C ARG A 206 8.46 16.14 -14.27
N GLU A 207 7.21 16.03 -14.72
CA GLU A 207 6.35 17.19 -14.93
C GLU A 207 6.14 18.00 -13.64
N LEU A 208 5.86 17.32 -12.52
CA LEU A 208 5.69 17.97 -11.22
C LEU A 208 6.97 18.67 -10.75
N ALA A 209 8.15 18.06 -10.96
CA ALA A 209 9.43 18.66 -10.65
C ALA A 209 9.67 19.94 -11.48
N ASP A 210 9.42 19.88 -12.79
CA ASP A 210 9.57 21.01 -13.71
C ASP A 210 8.62 22.16 -13.33
N ARG A 211 7.34 21.85 -13.00
CA ARG A 211 6.36 22.84 -12.53
C ARG A 211 6.84 23.52 -11.24
N ALA A 212 7.34 22.75 -10.28
CA ALA A 212 7.82 23.29 -9.00
C ALA A 212 9.03 24.21 -9.17
N GLU A 213 9.95 23.88 -10.10
CA GLU A 213 11.09 24.72 -10.44
C GLU A 213 10.64 26.05 -11.07
N GLN A 214 9.72 26.01 -12.03
CA GLN A 214 9.17 27.21 -12.69
C GLN A 214 8.44 28.14 -11.72
N GLN A 215 7.79 27.58 -10.70
CA GLN A 215 7.08 28.33 -9.68
C GLN A 215 8.00 28.85 -8.55
N GLY A 216 9.30 28.55 -8.58
CA GLY A 216 10.24 28.93 -7.53
C GLY A 216 9.97 28.23 -6.19
N THR A 217 9.19 27.15 -6.20
CA THR A 217 8.76 26.42 -5.00
C THR A 217 9.76 25.31 -4.70
N SER A 218 11.02 25.70 -4.46
CA SER A 218 12.01 24.81 -3.86
C SER A 218 11.76 24.79 -2.36
N ILE A 219 10.89 23.88 -1.91
CA ILE A 219 10.78 23.56 -0.49
C ILE A 219 12.02 22.73 -0.17
N THR A 220 13.00 23.34 0.49
CA THR A 220 14.13 22.62 1.10
C THR A 220 13.65 22.00 2.42
N GLN A 221 14.32 20.94 2.88
CA GLN A 221 14.05 20.24 4.15
C GLN A 221 13.80 21.19 5.35
N GLU A 222 14.49 22.35 5.42
CA GLU A 222 14.29 23.37 6.46
C GLU A 222 12.86 23.93 6.51
N LYS A 223 12.16 24.05 5.37
CA LYS A 223 10.75 24.45 5.32
C LYS A 223 9.78 23.31 5.63
N ALA A 224 10.14 22.06 5.33
CA ALA A 224 9.35 20.89 5.74
C ALA A 224 9.25 20.80 7.26
N SER A 225 10.38 21.01 7.96
CA SER A 225 10.42 21.08 9.41
C SER A 225 9.64 22.28 9.97
N ALA A 226 9.61 23.42 9.26
CA ALA A 226 8.82 24.59 9.66
C ALA A 226 7.30 24.40 9.45
N LEU A 227 6.87 23.76 8.35
CA LEU A 227 5.47 23.37 8.13
C LEU A 227 5.00 22.33 9.15
N ALA A 228 5.90 21.42 9.55
CA ALA A 228 5.62 20.43 10.58
C ALA A 228 5.35 21.07 11.97
N ILE A 229 5.99 22.22 12.26
CA ILE A 229 5.73 22.99 13.50
C ILE A 229 4.35 23.64 13.48
N ASP A 230 3.87 24.12 12.33
CA ASP A 230 2.58 24.81 12.21
C ASP A 230 1.39 23.85 12.39
N LEU A 231 1.54 22.58 11.96
CA LEU A 231 0.54 21.52 12.16
C LEU A 231 0.39 21.10 13.63
N ALA A 232 1.43 21.28 14.46
CA ALA A 232 1.37 21.04 15.90
C ALA A 232 0.70 22.21 16.66
N GLY A 233 0.40 23.33 15.98
CA GLY A 233 -0.25 24.51 16.56
C GLY A 233 -1.75 24.62 16.31
N ILE A 234 -2.33 23.71 15.52
CA ILE A 234 -3.78 23.61 15.35
C ILE A 234 -4.31 22.63 16.41
N ASP A 235 -4.33 23.10 17.66
CA ASP A 235 -5.18 22.48 18.67
C ASP A 235 -6.64 22.70 18.27
N ASP A 236 -7.38 21.61 18.34
CA ASP A 236 -8.81 21.50 18.14
C ASP A 236 -9.53 22.41 19.16
N ASP A 237 -9.88 23.64 18.77
CA ASP A 237 -10.92 24.42 19.44
C ASP A 237 -12.28 23.75 19.14
N THR A 238 -12.49 22.57 19.73
CA THR A 238 -13.83 22.06 19.99
C THR A 238 -14.39 22.86 21.15
N GLU A 239 -15.14 23.92 20.82
CA GLU A 239 -15.96 24.64 21.80
C GLU A 239 -16.88 23.66 22.54
N ASP A 240 -16.55 23.51 23.82
CA ASP A 240 -17.36 22.94 24.89
C ASP A 240 -18.73 23.65 24.91
N ASN A 241 -19.76 22.98 24.40
CA ASN A 241 -21.14 23.37 24.62
C ASN A 241 -21.83 22.32 25.47
N THR A 242 -21.52 22.36 26.76
CA THR A 242 -22.25 21.70 27.84
C THR A 242 -23.58 22.41 28.06
N ASP A 243 -24.66 21.89 27.47
CA ASP A 243 -26.02 22.33 27.81
C ASP A 243 -26.59 21.46 28.97
N PRO A 244 -27.24 22.06 29.98
CA PRO A 244 -27.50 21.39 31.25
C PRO A 244 -28.80 20.58 31.24
N ALA A 245 -28.82 19.52 32.03
CA ALA A 245 -30.00 18.72 32.32
C ALA A 245 -31.14 19.54 32.97
N PRO A 246 -32.42 19.28 32.66
CA PRO A 246 -33.52 19.72 33.50
C PRO A 246 -33.88 18.64 34.54
N ALA A 247 -34.04 19.06 35.79
CA ALA A 247 -34.53 18.26 36.91
C ALA A 247 -36.00 18.57 37.23
N GLY A 248 -36.75 17.52 37.59
CA GLY A 248 -38.00 17.52 38.39
C GLY A 248 -39.27 17.95 37.63
N ASP A 249 -40.48 17.46 37.91
CA ASP A 249 -41.06 16.49 38.85
C ASP A 249 -42.45 16.17 38.25
N GLY A 250 -42.92 14.93 38.21
CA GLY A 250 -43.86 14.42 39.21
C GLY A 250 -45.29 14.28 38.65
N ASP A 251 -45.84 13.06 38.60
CA ASP A 251 -47.07 12.64 39.31
C ASP A 251 -47.59 11.29 38.77
N SER A 252 -48.31 10.65 39.68
CA SER A 252 -48.67 9.28 39.98
C SER A 252 -49.73 8.57 39.11
N ARG A 253 -49.87 7.26 39.43
CA ARG A 253 -51.04 6.35 39.34
C ARG A 253 -51.00 5.33 38.20
N ASP A 254 -50.84 4.05 38.58
CA ASP A 254 -51.90 3.01 38.61
C ASP A 254 -51.90 2.26 37.25
N GLU A 255 -52.05 0.94 37.10
CA GLU A 255 -52.43 -0.17 37.96
C GLU A 255 -52.14 -1.47 37.16
N LYS A 256 -51.74 -2.53 37.86
CA LYS A 256 -52.19 -3.94 37.66
C LYS A 256 -51.93 -4.72 36.35
N LYS A 257 -51.23 -5.85 36.60
CA LYS A 257 -51.64 -7.28 36.40
C LYS A 257 -51.12 -8.06 35.17
N LYS A 258 -50.44 -9.17 35.54
CA LYS A 258 -50.55 -10.56 35.02
C LYS A 258 -49.98 -10.79 33.60
N LYS A 259 -49.32 -11.89 33.24
CA LYS A 259 -49.12 -13.24 33.79
C LYS A 259 -48.10 -13.93 32.86
N LYS A 260 -47.12 -14.63 33.44
CA LYS A 260 -46.70 -16.03 33.12
C LYS A 260 -46.96 -16.60 31.70
N ASN A 261 -45.88 -17.05 31.05
CA ASN A 261 -45.57 -18.42 30.57
C ASN A 261 -44.47 -18.30 29.50
N ARG A 262 -43.24 -18.81 29.64
CA ARG A 262 -42.72 -20.18 29.85
C ARG A 262 -43.03 -21.16 28.69
N ASN A 263 -41.94 -21.66 28.12
CA ASN A 263 -41.74 -22.77 27.18
C ASN A 263 -42.11 -22.48 25.71
N LYS A 264 -41.29 -22.87 24.74
CA LYS A 264 -40.46 -24.08 24.66
C LYS A 264 -39.25 -23.85 23.76
#